data_AF-A0A3D3GDC8-F1
#
_entry.id   AF-A0A3D3GDC8-F1
#
_cell.length_a   1.000
_cell.length_b   1.000
_cell.length_c   1.000
_cell.angle_alpha   90.00
_cell.angle_beta   90.00
_cell.angle_gamma   90.00
#
_symmetry.space_group_name_H-M   'P 1'
#
loop_
_entity.id
_entity.type
_entity.pdbx_description
1 polymer ?
#
loop_
_entity_poly.entity_id
_entity_poly.type
_entity_poly.pdbx_seq_one_letter_code
_entity_poly.pdbx_strand_id
1 'polypeptide(L)'
;MELKRWMRGVTWAFLVGAVLFGADRLLFGPSASAGWNAAVQLADIPEQSGRPVIPPYLPNSLVWPPEEYLYRLPPEPGWWLGLADKRTQEIWLWYGTGARPLPEQMKSLESCFDETTMASCPPGWRIASTQIAGATVYVLTRLQAQETKRIIVGFSLPSS
;
A
#
# COMPACT_ATOMS: atom_id res chain seq x y z
N MET A 1 3.29 -10.72 60.47
CA MET A 1 3.00 -11.91 59.63
C MET A 1 2.15 -11.58 58.38
N GLU A 2 1.56 -10.37 58.30
CA GLU A 2 0.65 -9.96 57.22
C GLU A 2 1.36 -9.56 55.91
N LEU A 3 2.53 -8.91 55.99
CA LEU A 3 3.27 -8.44 54.82
C LEU A 3 3.63 -9.57 53.83
N LYS A 4 3.95 -10.76 54.34
CA LYS A 4 4.31 -11.94 53.53
C LYS A 4 3.10 -12.54 52.79
N ARG A 5 1.90 -12.44 53.38
CA ARG A 5 0.64 -12.84 52.73
C ARG A 5 0.23 -11.84 51.66
N TRP A 6 0.41 -10.56 51.95
CA TRP A 6 0.12 -9.47 51.01
C TRP A 6 1.02 -9.53 49.76
N MET A 7 2.34 -9.69 49.96
CA MET A 7 3.29 -9.87 48.85
C MET A 7 2.96 -11.07 47.97
N ARG A 8 2.57 -12.21 48.57
CA ARG A 8 2.14 -13.39 47.79
C ARG A 8 0.89 -13.12 46.97
N GLY A 9 -0.08 -12.39 47.52
CA GLY A 9 -1.29 -12.00 46.79
C GLY A 9 -0.98 -11.15 45.56
N VAL A 10 -0.11 -10.15 45.72
CA VAL A 10 0.34 -9.29 44.61
C VAL A 10 1.09 -10.08 43.55
N THR A 11 2.01 -10.96 43.94
CA THR A 11 2.76 -11.81 42.98
C THR A 11 1.82 -12.70 42.17
N TRP A 12 0.82 -13.30 42.82
CA TRP A 12 -0.17 -14.12 42.12
C TRP A 12 -1.04 -13.31 41.17
N ALA A 13 -1.50 -12.13 41.59
CA ALA A 13 -2.27 -11.24 40.72
C ALA A 13 -1.46 -10.81 39.48
N PHE A 14 -0.17 -10.52 39.65
CA PHE A 14 0.71 -10.16 38.54
C PHE A 14 0.95 -11.32 37.57
N LEU A 15 1.16 -12.54 38.09
CA LEU A 15 1.31 -13.76 37.29
C LEU A 15 0.04 -14.07 36.48
N VAL A 16 -1.13 -14.03 37.14
CA VAL A 16 -2.41 -14.25 36.46
C VAL A 16 -2.65 -13.18 35.41
N GLY A 17 -2.38 -11.91 35.73
CA GLY A 17 -2.49 -10.80 34.77
C GLY A 17 -1.59 -10.98 33.55
N ALA A 18 -0.33 -11.39 33.74
CA ALA A 18 0.61 -11.64 32.66
C ALA A 18 0.19 -12.80 31.76
N VAL A 19 -0.32 -13.89 32.35
CA VAL A 19 -0.83 -15.06 31.58
C VAL A 19 -2.07 -14.68 30.77
N LEU A 20 -3.02 -13.95 31.37
CA LEU A 20 -4.22 -13.49 30.67
C LEU A 20 -3.88 -12.53 29.53
N PHE A 21 -2.95 -11.59 29.76
CA PHE A 21 -2.48 -10.68 28.72
C PHE A 21 -1.77 -11.42 27.58
N GLY A 22 -0.97 -12.44 27.90
CA GLY A 22 -0.34 -13.29 26.89
C GLY A 22 -1.36 -14.06 26.06
N ALA A 23 -2.38 -14.65 26.71
CA ALA A 23 -3.46 -15.36 26.04
C ALA A 23 -4.29 -14.42 25.14
N ASP A 24 -4.61 -13.22 25.63
CA ASP A 24 -5.30 -12.18 24.87
C ASP A 24 -4.54 -11.78 23.61
N ARG A 25 -3.23 -11.53 23.70
CA ARG A 25 -2.40 -11.19 22.54
C ARG A 25 -2.16 -12.35 21.58
N LEU A 26 -2.29 -13.60 22.03
CA LEU A 26 -2.12 -14.77 21.17
C LEU A 26 -3.42 -15.12 20.44
N LEU A 27 -4.57 -14.89 21.08
CA LEU A 27 -5.91 -15.13 20.52
C LEU A 27 -6.44 -13.93 19.71
N PHE A 28 -6.08 -12.71 20.12
CA PHE A 28 -6.56 -11.43 19.58
C PHE A 28 -5.43 -10.45 19.25
N GLY A 29 -4.21 -10.97 19.04
CA GLY A 29 -3.07 -10.18 18.56
C GLY A 29 -3.42 -9.39 17.30
N PRO A 30 -2.69 -8.30 17.01
CA PRO A 30 -3.09 -7.31 16.03
C PRO A 30 -3.45 -7.96 14.70
N SER A 31 -4.75 -7.99 14.40
CA SER A 31 -5.33 -8.65 13.24
C SER A 31 -5.05 -7.90 11.93
N ALA A 32 -4.54 -6.66 12.02
CA ALA A 32 -4.03 -5.90 10.90
C ALA A 32 -2.53 -5.64 11.12
N SER A 33 -1.69 -6.11 10.21
CA SER A 33 -0.32 -5.64 10.15
C SER A 33 -0.36 -4.12 9.90
N ALA A 34 0.41 -3.35 10.67
CA ALA A 34 0.42 -1.89 10.58
C ALA A 34 1.12 -1.37 9.29
N GLY A 35 1.54 -2.27 8.40
CA GLY A 35 2.34 -2.00 7.21
C GLY A 35 1.64 -2.39 5.91
N TRP A 36 2.41 -2.40 4.84
CA TRP A 36 1.97 -2.88 3.54
C TRP A 36 1.93 -4.40 3.50
N ASN A 37 0.86 -4.94 2.95
CA ASN A 37 0.63 -6.36 2.74
C ASN A 37 0.56 -6.65 1.25
N ALA A 38 1.10 -7.78 0.84
CA ALA A 38 0.93 -8.28 -0.52
C ALA A 38 -0.36 -9.11 -0.62
N ALA A 39 -1.13 -8.88 -1.68
CA ALA A 39 -2.27 -9.70 -2.06
C ALA A 39 -1.88 -10.61 -3.25
N VAL A 40 -2.58 -11.72 -3.42
CA VAL A 40 -2.30 -12.65 -4.55
C VAL A 40 -2.96 -12.14 -5.83
N GLN A 41 -4.11 -11.49 -5.70
CA GLN A 41 -4.90 -10.99 -6.81
C GLN A 41 -5.68 -9.74 -6.41
N LEU A 42 -6.25 -9.06 -7.40
CA LEU A 42 -7.01 -7.82 -7.20
C LEU A 42 -8.20 -8.00 -6.23
N ALA A 43 -8.87 -9.14 -6.28
CA ALA A 43 -10.03 -9.44 -5.45
C ALA A 43 -9.70 -9.63 -3.95
N ASP A 44 -8.43 -9.86 -3.62
CA ASP A 44 -7.99 -10.07 -2.25
C ASP A 44 -7.65 -8.74 -1.54
N ILE A 45 -7.66 -7.61 -2.27
CA ILE A 45 -7.45 -6.29 -1.68
C ILE A 45 -8.73 -5.89 -0.91
N PRO A 46 -8.66 -5.69 0.42
CA PRO A 46 -9.84 -5.34 1.20
C PRO A 46 -10.38 -3.97 0.80
N GLU A 47 -11.72 -3.83 0.69
CA GLU A 47 -12.36 -2.54 0.37
C GLU A 47 -11.98 -1.41 1.34
N GLN A 48 -11.62 -1.75 2.57
CA GLN A 48 -11.19 -0.81 3.62
C GLN A 48 -9.87 -0.10 3.27
N SER A 49 -9.05 -0.67 2.37
CA SER A 49 -7.84 -0.03 1.83
C SER A 49 -8.13 1.02 0.75
N GLY A 50 -9.41 1.20 0.39
CA GLY A 50 -9.86 1.89 -0.81
C GLY A 50 -10.24 0.89 -1.90
N ARG A 51 -10.85 1.38 -2.98
CA ARG A 51 -11.22 0.55 -4.14
C ARG A 51 -10.16 0.68 -5.23
N PRO A 52 -9.43 -0.40 -5.56
CA PRO A 52 -8.55 -0.41 -6.72
C PRO A 52 -9.29 -0.05 -7.99
N VAL A 53 -8.71 0.86 -8.77
CA VAL A 53 -9.24 1.22 -10.09
C VAL A 53 -8.54 0.41 -11.18
N ILE A 54 -9.25 0.06 -12.25
CA ILE A 54 -8.64 -0.59 -13.41
C ILE A 54 -8.47 0.45 -14.50
N PRO A 55 -7.24 0.72 -14.98
CA PRO A 55 -7.05 1.65 -16.09
C PRO A 55 -7.77 1.11 -17.33
N PRO A 56 -8.65 1.87 -17.98
CA PRO A 56 -9.34 1.41 -19.18
C PRO A 56 -8.42 1.34 -20.40
N TYR A 57 -7.22 1.92 -20.29
CA TYR A 57 -6.17 1.84 -21.30
C TYR A 57 -4.84 1.45 -20.66
N LEU A 58 -4.18 0.46 -21.25
CA LEU A 58 -2.80 0.09 -20.96
C LEU A 58 -2.02 -0.07 -22.28
N PRO A 59 -0.79 0.44 -22.38
CA PRO A 59 0.07 0.17 -23.53
C PRO A 59 0.34 -1.32 -23.70
N ASN A 60 0.50 -1.76 -24.95
CA ASN A 60 0.78 -3.16 -25.29
C ASN A 60 2.12 -3.67 -24.73
N SER A 61 3.01 -2.79 -24.31
CA SER A 61 4.27 -3.13 -23.64
C SER A 61 4.06 -3.66 -22.22
N LEU A 62 2.98 -3.30 -21.54
CA LEU A 62 2.71 -3.75 -20.17
C LEU A 62 1.97 -5.09 -20.15
N VAL A 63 2.27 -5.87 -19.12
CA VAL A 63 1.58 -7.12 -18.78
C VAL A 63 0.32 -6.80 -17.97
N TRP A 64 -0.80 -7.41 -18.36
CA TRP A 64 -2.01 -7.48 -17.54
C TRP A 64 -2.36 -8.96 -17.33
N PRO A 65 -2.72 -9.39 -16.11
CA PRO A 65 -2.97 -8.60 -14.89
C PRO A 65 -1.68 -8.04 -14.23
N PRO A 66 -1.80 -7.15 -13.21
CA PRO A 66 -0.65 -6.67 -12.43
C PRO A 66 0.14 -7.82 -11.79
N GLU A 67 1.45 -7.66 -11.66
CA GLU A 67 2.32 -8.64 -10.99
C GLU A 67 2.36 -8.43 -9.48
N GLU A 68 2.20 -7.19 -9.03
CA GLU A 68 2.21 -6.84 -7.60
C GLU A 68 0.89 -6.19 -7.20
N TYR A 69 0.33 -6.68 -6.08
CA TYR A 69 -0.85 -6.15 -5.42
C TYR A 69 -0.49 -5.81 -3.99
N LEU A 70 -0.44 -4.53 -3.64
CA LEU A 70 -0.04 -4.08 -2.31
C LEU A 70 -1.18 -3.29 -1.67
N TYR A 71 -1.46 -3.53 -0.40
CA TYR A 71 -2.49 -2.79 0.35
C TYR A 71 -2.09 -2.51 1.79
N ARG A 72 -2.73 -1.50 2.37
CA ARG A 72 -2.61 -1.11 3.78
C ARG A 72 -3.96 -0.68 4.32
N LEU A 73 -4.21 -0.99 5.59
CA LEU A 73 -5.49 -0.70 6.27
C LEU A 73 -5.33 0.50 7.23
N PRO A 74 -4.82 0.39 8.48
CA PRO A 74 -4.40 1.56 9.26
C PRO A 74 -2.89 1.85 9.21
N PRO A 75 -2.44 3.04 9.65
CA PRO A 75 -3.21 4.24 9.98
C PRO A 75 -3.81 4.97 8.77
N GLU A 76 -3.16 4.89 7.61
CA GLU A 76 -3.66 5.46 6.36
C GLU A 76 -3.92 4.33 5.35
N PRO A 77 -5.18 4.09 4.97
CA PRO A 77 -5.52 3.06 4.02
C PRO A 77 -5.03 3.42 2.63
N GLY A 78 -4.57 2.42 1.90
CA GLY A 78 -4.13 2.62 0.53
C GLY A 78 -3.82 1.33 -0.19
N TRP A 79 -3.68 1.44 -1.50
CA TRP A 79 -3.33 0.32 -2.37
C TRP A 79 -2.38 0.79 -3.47
N TRP A 80 -1.54 -0.13 -3.95
CA TRP A 80 -0.63 0.03 -5.08
C TRP A 80 -0.68 -1.23 -5.95
N LEU A 81 -0.68 -1.02 -7.26
CA LEU A 81 -0.64 -2.07 -8.27
C LEU A 81 0.57 -1.86 -9.19
N GLY A 82 1.36 -2.91 -9.37
CA GLY A 82 2.58 -2.90 -10.18
C GLY A 82 2.39 -3.71 -11.46
N LEU A 83 2.63 -3.10 -12.63
CA LEU A 83 2.63 -3.77 -13.92
C LEU A 83 4.05 -3.85 -14.48
N ALA A 84 4.42 -5.06 -14.90
CA ALA A 84 5.69 -5.28 -15.57
C ALA A 84 5.65 -4.92 -17.06
N ASP A 85 6.81 -4.55 -17.58
CA ASP A 85 7.05 -4.49 -19.01
C ASP A 85 7.34 -5.90 -19.56
N LYS A 86 6.69 -6.26 -20.67
CA LYS A 86 6.79 -7.57 -21.31
C LYS A 86 8.21 -7.97 -21.68
N ARG A 87 9.08 -7.02 -21.99
CA ARG A 87 10.44 -7.30 -22.50
C ARG A 87 11.41 -7.53 -21.35
N THR A 88 11.28 -6.73 -20.29
CA THR A 88 12.22 -6.74 -19.16
C THR A 88 11.75 -7.57 -17.98
N GLN A 89 10.44 -7.83 -17.87
CA GLN A 89 9.81 -8.44 -16.69
C GLN A 89 10.06 -7.63 -15.39
N GLU A 90 10.43 -6.36 -15.52
CA GLU A 90 10.54 -5.42 -14.40
C GLU A 90 9.26 -4.59 -14.30
N ILE A 91 8.90 -4.16 -13.08
CA ILE A 91 7.79 -3.23 -12.86
C ILE A 91 8.14 -1.86 -13.48
N TRP A 92 7.37 -1.47 -14.50
CA TRP A 92 7.53 -0.20 -15.23
C TRP A 92 6.41 0.80 -14.95
N LEU A 93 5.35 0.35 -14.31
CA LEU A 93 4.24 1.19 -13.92
C LEU A 93 3.72 0.76 -12.55
N TRP A 94 3.68 1.72 -11.64
CA TRP A 94 2.98 1.64 -10.37
C TRP A 94 1.80 2.59 -10.42
N TYR A 95 0.63 2.17 -9.95
CA TYR A 95 -0.48 3.08 -9.75
C TYR A 95 -1.26 2.76 -8.47
N GLY A 96 -1.75 3.80 -7.79
CA GLY A 96 -2.25 3.65 -6.42
C GLY A 96 -2.63 4.97 -5.74
N THR A 97 -2.93 4.91 -4.44
CA THR A 97 -3.50 6.04 -3.69
C THR A 97 -2.48 7.03 -3.14
N GLY A 98 -1.17 6.74 -3.21
CA GLY A 98 -0.15 7.63 -2.65
C GLY A 98 -0.03 7.60 -1.12
N ALA A 99 -0.70 6.66 -0.44
CA ALA A 99 -0.65 6.53 1.02
C ALA A 99 0.79 6.38 1.54
N ARG A 100 1.12 7.06 2.64
CA ARG A 100 2.49 7.08 3.20
C ARG A 100 2.58 6.32 4.54
N PRO A 101 3.73 5.68 4.85
CA PRO A 101 4.94 5.57 4.02
C PRO A 101 4.69 4.70 2.79
N LEU A 102 5.50 4.85 1.74
CA LEU A 102 5.42 3.99 0.56
C LEU A 102 5.81 2.54 0.89
N PRO A 103 5.35 1.55 0.11
CA PRO A 103 5.84 0.17 0.21
C PRO A 103 7.36 0.11 0.00
N GLU A 104 8.03 -0.89 0.60
CA GLU A 104 9.49 -1.03 0.51
C GLU A 104 9.97 -1.16 -0.96
N GLN A 105 9.18 -1.82 -1.82
CA GLN A 105 9.43 -1.95 -3.26
C GLN A 105 9.51 -0.58 -3.99
N MET A 106 8.81 0.43 -3.45
CA MET A 106 8.67 1.75 -4.05
C MET A 106 9.50 2.82 -3.32
N LYS A 107 10.27 2.45 -2.29
CA LYS A 107 11.04 3.38 -1.47
C LYS A 107 12.04 4.19 -2.27
N SER A 108 12.63 3.60 -3.31
CA SER A 108 13.52 4.31 -4.25
C SER A 108 12.82 5.42 -5.04
N LEU A 109 11.48 5.40 -5.09
CA LEU A 109 10.63 6.35 -5.79
C LEU A 109 10.03 7.41 -4.85
N GLU A 110 10.36 7.40 -3.56
CA GLU A 110 9.79 8.33 -2.57
C GLU A 110 10.05 9.80 -2.93
N SER A 111 11.20 10.10 -3.54
CA SER A 111 11.54 11.44 -4.01
C SER A 111 10.57 12.00 -5.06
N CYS A 112 9.84 11.15 -5.79
CA CYS A 112 8.82 11.60 -6.75
C CYS A 112 7.65 12.34 -6.08
N PHE A 113 7.44 12.16 -4.78
CA PHE A 113 6.35 12.77 -4.04
C PHE A 113 6.79 13.96 -3.18
N ASP A 114 8.06 14.35 -3.22
CA ASP A 114 8.56 15.47 -2.44
C ASP A 114 8.36 16.78 -3.19
N GLU A 115 7.34 17.54 -2.79
CA GLU A 115 7.02 18.86 -3.35
C GLU A 115 8.06 19.92 -2.97
N THR A 116 8.85 19.69 -1.91
CA THR A 116 9.74 20.72 -1.35
C THR A 116 11.10 20.81 -2.03
N THR A 117 11.58 19.72 -2.62
CA THR A 117 12.96 19.65 -3.16
C THR A 117 13.07 19.91 -4.65
N MET A 118 11.96 20.18 -5.36
CA MET A 118 11.90 20.02 -6.84
C MET A 118 12.57 18.70 -7.29
N ALA A 119 12.60 17.69 -6.41
CA ALA A 119 13.36 16.48 -6.64
C ALA A 119 12.74 15.78 -7.84
N SER A 120 13.51 15.75 -8.91
CA SER A 120 13.16 14.95 -10.07
C SER A 120 13.06 13.50 -9.62
N CYS A 121 12.02 12.82 -10.07
CA CYS A 121 11.94 11.37 -9.97
C CYS A 121 13.29 10.73 -10.37
N PRO A 122 13.62 9.54 -9.82
CA PRO A 122 14.82 8.82 -10.24
C PRO A 122 14.91 8.71 -11.77
N PRO A 123 16.12 8.66 -12.36
CA PRO A 123 16.28 8.70 -13.81
C PRO A 123 15.36 7.73 -14.55
N GLY A 124 14.61 8.25 -15.53
CA GLY A 124 13.65 7.49 -16.34
C GLY A 124 12.26 7.37 -15.74
N TRP A 125 12.09 7.52 -14.42
CA TRP A 125 10.79 7.56 -13.78
C TRP A 125 10.13 8.93 -13.89
N ARG A 126 8.80 8.93 -13.94
CA ARG A 126 7.96 10.12 -13.83
C ARG A 126 6.74 9.81 -13.00
N ILE A 127 6.15 10.85 -12.43
CA ILE A 127 4.90 10.77 -11.69
C ILE A 127 3.84 11.61 -12.38
N ALA A 128 2.61 11.12 -12.39
CA ALA A 128 1.41 11.85 -12.75
C ALA A 128 0.30 11.48 -11.76
N SER A 129 -0.73 12.31 -11.63
CA SER A 129 -1.87 12.01 -10.78
C SER A 129 -3.18 12.49 -11.42
N THR A 130 -4.28 11.90 -10.99
CA THR A 130 -5.65 12.27 -11.38
C THR A 130 -6.61 12.03 -10.23
N GLN A 131 -7.77 12.67 -10.28
CA GLN A 131 -8.84 12.49 -9.30
C GLN A 131 -9.90 11.55 -9.85
N ILE A 132 -10.23 10.50 -9.11
CA ILE A 132 -11.28 9.53 -9.45
C ILE A 132 -12.22 9.40 -8.26
N ALA A 133 -13.49 9.74 -8.46
CA ALA A 133 -14.52 9.66 -7.39
C ALA A 133 -14.10 10.32 -6.06
N GLY A 134 -13.32 11.41 -6.12
CA GLY A 134 -12.84 12.15 -4.95
C GLY A 134 -11.55 11.62 -4.32
N ALA A 135 -10.94 10.57 -4.88
CA ALA A 135 -9.64 10.05 -4.46
C ALA A 135 -8.55 10.33 -5.49
N THR A 136 -7.37 10.75 -5.02
CA THR A 136 -6.20 10.91 -5.88
C THR A 136 -5.61 9.55 -6.24
N VAL A 137 -5.48 9.26 -7.53
CA VAL A 137 -4.72 8.12 -8.04
C VAL A 137 -3.45 8.63 -8.68
N TYR A 138 -2.32 8.14 -8.18
CA TYR A 138 -0.99 8.41 -8.69
C TYR A 138 -0.57 7.32 -9.66
N VAL A 139 0.19 7.70 -10.68
CA VAL A 139 0.84 6.83 -11.65
C VAL A 139 2.33 7.17 -11.65
N LEU A 140 3.16 6.25 -11.19
CA LEU A 140 4.61 6.32 -11.36
C LEU A 140 5.00 5.39 -12.49
N THR A 141 5.77 5.88 -13.45
CA THR A 141 6.10 5.05 -14.61
C THR A 141 7.42 5.41 -15.29
N ARG A 142 8.01 4.43 -15.98
CA ARG A 142 9.11 4.61 -16.93
C ARG A 142 8.65 4.82 -18.38
N LEU A 143 7.34 4.71 -18.64
CA LEU A 143 6.74 4.89 -19.97
C LEU A 143 6.92 6.31 -20.50
N GLN A 144 6.71 6.50 -21.80
CA GLN A 144 6.80 7.83 -22.41
C GLN A 144 5.66 8.75 -21.92
N ALA A 145 5.86 10.06 -22.04
CA ALA A 145 4.92 11.07 -21.52
C ALA A 145 3.55 10.95 -22.20
N GLN A 146 3.53 10.62 -23.49
CA GLN A 146 2.30 10.43 -24.24
C GLN A 146 1.48 9.23 -23.73
N GLU A 147 2.14 8.11 -23.42
CA GLU A 147 1.48 6.91 -22.86
C GLU A 147 0.97 7.18 -21.45
N THR A 148 1.79 7.83 -20.62
CA THR A 148 1.41 8.26 -19.26
C THR A 148 0.15 9.13 -19.30
N LYS A 149 0.10 10.10 -20.22
CA LYS A 149 -1.07 10.96 -20.41
C LYS A 149 -2.31 10.17 -20.81
N ARG A 150 -2.18 9.17 -21.69
CA ARG A 150 -3.31 8.31 -22.10
C ARG A 150 -3.86 7.48 -20.95
N ILE A 151 -2.98 6.93 -20.09
CA ILE A 151 -3.40 6.17 -18.89
C ILE A 151 -4.18 7.09 -17.94
N ILE A 152 -3.63 8.27 -17.64
CA ILE A 152 -4.27 9.28 -16.78
C ILE A 152 -5.62 9.73 -17.33
N VAL A 153 -5.70 10.03 -18.63
CA VAL A 153 -6.96 10.40 -19.28
C VAL A 153 -7.95 9.24 -19.23
N GLY A 154 -7.50 8.00 -19.42
CA GLY A 154 -8.33 6.81 -19.30
C GLY A 154 -9.04 6.76 -17.95
N PHE A 155 -8.33 6.96 -16.85
CA PHE A 155 -8.91 7.01 -15.50
C PHE A 155 -9.97 8.09 -15.29
N SER A 156 -9.91 9.20 -16.04
CA SER A 156 -10.86 10.32 -15.92
C SER A 156 -12.17 10.13 -16.68
N LEU A 157 -12.26 9.10 -17.54
CA LEU A 157 -13.48 8.82 -18.28
C LEU A 157 -14.48 8.08 -17.37
N PRO A 158 -15.77 8.43 -17.41
CA PRO A 158 -16.78 7.68 -16.68
C PRO A 158 -16.77 6.22 -17.17
N SER A 159 -16.61 5.27 -16.24
CA SER A 159 -16.84 3.85 -16.52
C SER A 159 -18.29 3.69 -16.93
N SER A 160 -18.50 3.27 -18.18
CA SER A 160 -19.84 3.00 -18.76
C SER A 160 -20.42 1.69 -18.25
#